data_AF-A0A8T6WID7-F1
#
_entry.id   AF-A0A8T6WID7-F1
#
_cell.length_a   1.000
_cell.length_b   1.000
_cell.length_c   1.000
_cell.angle_alpha   90.00
_cell.angle_beta   90.00
_cell.angle_gamma   90.00
#
_symmetry.space_group_name_H-M   'P 1'
#
loop_
_entity.id
_entity.type
_entity.pdbx_description
1 polymer ?
#
loop_
_entity_poly.entity_id
_entity_poly.type
_entity_poly.pdbx_seq_one_letter_code
_entity_poly.pdbx_strand_id
1 'polypeptide(L)'
;MSEKESEEVEVQSEGLLLPQDTLLSAGIHIGTRMKTKDVGPFVYRVRPDGLFVLDVQKTDSRIRVAAKFLARFEPAKIAAVAARMYARTPVERFCEVTGATPIVGRFIPGLLSNPLYPDRI
;
A
#
# COMPACT_ATOMS: atom_id res chain seq x y z
N MET A 1 33.81 20.16 16.68
CA MET A 1 34.23 19.29 15.57
C MET A 1 34.33 17.88 16.11
N SER A 2 33.22 17.14 16.07
CA SER A 2 33.21 15.69 16.17
C SER A 2 31.91 15.29 15.49
N GLU A 3 32.04 14.91 14.24
CA GLU A 3 30.97 14.47 13.37
C GLU A 3 30.34 13.24 14.02
N LYS A 4 29.04 13.32 14.34
CA LYS A 4 28.26 12.12 14.64
C LYS A 4 28.09 11.40 13.32
N GLU A 5 28.89 10.37 13.12
CA GLU A 5 28.68 9.36 12.10
C GLU A 5 27.21 8.96 12.11
N SER A 6 26.57 9.19 10.96
CA SER A 6 25.28 8.61 10.63
C SER A 6 25.41 7.09 10.69
N GLU A 7 24.83 6.48 11.73
CA GLU A 7 24.55 5.05 11.73
C GLU A 7 23.58 4.75 10.58
N GLU A 8 24.13 4.50 9.41
CA GLU A 8 23.47 3.75 8.35
C GLU A 8 23.31 2.33 8.86
N VAL A 9 22.12 2.03 9.36
CA VAL A 9 21.76 0.66 9.72
C VAL A 9 21.57 -0.11 8.41
N GLU A 10 22.65 -0.70 7.91
CA GLU A 10 22.60 -1.77 6.91
C GLU A 10 21.91 -2.99 7.53
N VAL A 11 20.58 -3.03 7.41
CA VAL A 11 19.84 -4.27 7.60
C VAL A 11 20.02 -5.07 6.31
N GLN A 12 20.83 -6.13 6.38
CA GLN A 12 21.06 -7.04 5.26
C GLN A 12 19.72 -7.43 4.58
N SER A 13 19.65 -7.11 3.29
CA SER A 13 18.44 -7.07 2.45
C SER A 13 18.14 -8.40 1.78
N GLU A 14 18.41 -9.52 2.44
CA GLU A 14 18.06 -10.84 1.90
C GLU A 14 16.56 -11.10 2.06
N GLY A 15 15.75 -10.64 1.10
CA GLY A 15 14.35 -11.08 0.94
C GLY A 15 13.30 -10.02 0.61
N LEU A 16 13.66 -8.75 0.37
CA LEU A 16 12.69 -7.73 -0.07
C LEU A 16 12.32 -7.89 -1.55
N LEU A 17 11.11 -7.48 -1.95
CA LEU A 17 10.66 -7.50 -3.35
C LEU A 17 11.42 -6.51 -4.24
N LEU A 18 11.86 -5.40 -3.65
CA LEU A 18 12.61 -4.32 -4.30
C LEU A 18 13.80 -3.93 -3.42
N PRO A 19 14.84 -3.31 -4.01
CA PRO A 19 15.93 -2.71 -3.25
C PRO A 19 15.40 -1.75 -2.19
N GLN A 20 16.01 -1.76 -1.01
CA GLN A 20 15.59 -0.93 0.11
C GLN A 20 15.61 0.57 -0.25
N ASP A 21 16.63 1.01 -0.99
CA ASP A 21 16.78 2.40 -1.42
C ASP A 21 15.59 2.88 -2.24
N THR A 22 15.06 2.04 -3.13
CA THR A 22 13.89 2.35 -3.96
C THR A 22 12.62 2.50 -3.10
N LEU A 23 12.46 1.66 -2.08
CA LEU A 23 11.30 1.73 -1.17
C LEU A 23 11.36 2.98 -0.29
N LEU A 24 12.55 3.34 0.17
CA LEU A 24 12.79 4.56 0.96
C LEU A 24 12.64 5.82 0.11
N SER A 25 13.14 5.83 -1.12
CA SER A 25 13.01 6.96 -2.05
C SER A 25 11.55 7.19 -2.45
N ALA A 26 10.75 6.13 -2.57
CA ALA A 26 9.31 6.22 -2.80
C ALA A 26 8.53 6.76 -1.58
N GLY A 27 9.16 6.86 -0.40
CA GLY A 27 8.55 7.43 0.80
C GLY A 27 7.51 6.53 1.48
N ILE A 28 7.54 5.21 1.24
CA ILE A 28 6.54 4.25 1.76
C ILE A 28 6.54 4.19 3.29
N HIS A 29 7.69 4.47 3.92
CA HIS A 29 7.86 4.48 5.38
C HIS A 29 7.29 5.72 6.06
N ILE A 30 6.92 6.77 5.32
CA ILE A 30 6.46 8.05 5.88
C ILE A 30 4.97 7.93 6.24
N GLY A 31 4.68 7.87 7.54
CA GLY A 31 3.32 7.89 8.08
C GLY A 31 2.81 9.30 8.36
N THR A 32 1.72 9.39 9.12
CA THR A 32 1.12 10.66 9.56
C THR A 32 1.51 10.97 11.01
N ARG A 33 0.97 12.05 11.58
CA ARG A 33 1.12 12.40 13.01
C ARG A 33 0.11 11.71 13.93
N MET A 34 -0.89 11.04 13.37
CA MET A 34 -1.96 10.40 14.15
C MET A 34 -1.77 8.88 14.11
N LYS A 35 -1.80 8.24 15.28
CA LYS A 35 -1.80 6.78 15.40
C LYS A 35 -3.15 6.27 15.92
N THR A 36 -3.59 5.15 15.38
CA THR A 36 -4.69 4.35 15.93
C THR A 36 -4.12 3.09 16.60
N LYS A 37 -4.92 2.44 17.46
CA LYS A 37 -4.50 1.23 18.18
C LYS A 37 -4.12 0.10 17.21
N ASP A 38 -4.83 -0.02 16.11
CA ASP A 38 -4.67 -1.10 15.14
C ASP A 38 -3.39 -0.98 14.29
N VAL A 39 -2.89 0.25 14.09
CA VAL A 39 -1.68 0.52 13.31
C VAL A 39 -0.41 0.36 14.16
N GLY A 40 -0.54 0.29 15.49
CA GLY A 40 0.58 0.17 16.44
C GLY A 40 1.63 -0.89 16.07
N PRO A 41 1.25 -2.13 15.70
CA PRO A 41 2.20 -3.18 15.34
C PRO A 41 3.03 -2.90 14.07
N PHE A 42 2.59 -1.99 13.20
CA PHE A 42 3.25 -1.64 11.94
C PHE A 42 4.17 -0.42 12.05
N VAL A 43 4.15 0.28 13.18
CA VAL A 43 5.04 1.42 13.46
C VAL A 43 6.39 0.90 13.93
N TYR A 44 7.46 1.36 13.29
CA TYR A 44 8.84 1.06 13.69
C TYR A 44 9.33 2.06 14.76
N ARG A 45 9.27 3.36 14.44
CA ARG A 45 9.71 4.43 15.36
C ARG A 45 8.96 5.73 15.14
N VAL A 46 9.09 6.65 16.08
CA VAL A 46 8.58 8.03 15.97
C VAL A 46 9.77 8.95 15.69
N ARG A 47 9.66 9.81 14.66
CA ARG A 47 10.64 10.87 14.40
C ARG A 47 10.49 12.01 15.41
N PRO A 48 11.54 12.82 15.65
CA PRO A 48 11.43 14.00 16.51
C PRO A 48 10.35 14.99 16.05
N ASP A 49 10.03 15.00 14.76
CA ASP A 49 8.96 15.84 14.17
C ASP A 49 7.53 15.35 14.50
N GLY A 50 7.39 14.24 15.23
CA GLY A 50 6.12 13.61 15.57
C GLY A 50 5.49 12.78 14.44
N LEU A 51 6.23 12.52 13.36
CA LEU A 51 5.80 11.61 12.29
C LEU A 51 6.09 10.16 12.66
N PHE A 52 5.11 9.29 12.44
CA PHE A 52 5.29 7.84 12.60
C PHE A 52 6.00 7.25 11.39
N VAL A 53 7.03 6.44 11.63
CA VAL A 53 7.75 5.71 10.59
C VAL A 53 7.24 4.27 10.57
N LEU A 54 6.80 3.80 9.40
CA LEU A 54 6.31 2.45 9.19
C LEU A 54 7.47 1.47 8.92
N ASP A 55 7.27 0.22 9.33
CA ASP A 55 8.20 -0.88 9.13
C ASP A 55 8.10 -1.45 7.70
N VAL A 56 9.16 -1.27 6.91
CA VAL A 56 9.21 -1.66 5.49
C VAL A 56 9.17 -3.19 5.32
N GLN A 57 9.81 -3.96 6.21
CA GLN A 57 9.81 -5.42 6.13
C GLN A 57 8.40 -5.99 6.33
N LYS A 58 7.64 -5.40 7.27
CA LYS A 58 6.24 -5.76 7.48
C LYS A 58 5.39 -5.41 6.27
N THR A 59 5.60 -4.26 5.64
CA THR A 59 4.88 -3.89 4.41
C THR A 59 5.16 -4.89 3.28
N ASP A 60 6.40 -5.28 3.05
CA ASP A 60 6.77 -6.27 2.04
C ASP A 60 6.09 -7.62 2.25
N SER A 61 6.14 -8.14 3.50
CA SER A 61 5.49 -9.41 3.84
C SER A 61 3.98 -9.38 3.58
N ARG A 62 3.32 -8.25 3.86
CA ARG A 62 1.88 -8.07 3.61
C ARG A 62 1.55 -7.99 2.13
N ILE A 63 2.39 -7.34 1.33
CA ILE A 63 2.22 -7.31 -0.14
C ILE A 63 2.30 -8.73 -0.71
N ARG A 64 3.28 -9.54 -0.27
CA ARG A 64 3.40 -10.94 -0.70
C ARG A 64 2.18 -11.78 -0.34
N VAL A 65 1.65 -11.61 0.88
CA VAL A 65 0.44 -12.31 1.32
C VAL A 65 -0.78 -11.86 0.50
N ALA A 66 -0.94 -10.56 0.27
CA ALA A 66 -2.05 -10.03 -0.53
C ALA A 66 -2.00 -10.53 -1.98
N ALA A 67 -0.81 -10.54 -2.61
CA ALA A 67 -0.63 -11.05 -3.96
C ALA A 67 -1.01 -12.55 -4.05
N LYS A 68 -0.55 -13.38 -3.09
CA LYS A 68 -0.92 -14.80 -3.02
C LYS A 68 -2.41 -15.02 -2.76
N PHE A 69 -3.06 -14.13 -2.00
CA PHE A 69 -4.49 -14.19 -1.74
C PHE A 69 -5.30 -13.87 -2.99
N LEU A 70 -4.96 -12.77 -3.68
CA LEU A 70 -5.63 -12.36 -4.92
C LEU A 70 -5.47 -13.37 -6.04
N ALA A 71 -4.30 -14.03 -6.14
CA ALA A 71 -4.04 -15.07 -7.12
C ALA A 71 -4.95 -16.31 -7.02
N ARG A 72 -5.70 -16.47 -5.91
CA ARG A 72 -6.66 -17.58 -5.74
C ARG A 72 -8.02 -17.32 -6.39
N PHE A 73 -8.28 -16.08 -6.81
CA PHE A 73 -9.55 -15.67 -7.40
C PHE A 73 -9.39 -15.40 -8.89
N GLU A 74 -10.47 -15.58 -9.63
CA GLU A 74 -10.52 -15.17 -11.04
C GLU A 74 -10.41 -13.65 -11.14
N PRO A 75 -9.65 -13.11 -12.11
CA PRO A 75 -9.48 -11.66 -12.28
C PRO A 75 -10.79 -10.88 -12.36
N ALA A 76 -11.80 -11.42 -13.06
CA ALA A 76 -13.10 -10.78 -13.21
C ALA A 76 -13.88 -10.61 -11.89
N LYS A 77 -13.53 -11.38 -10.84
CA LYS A 77 -14.15 -11.30 -9.50
C LYS A 77 -13.40 -10.34 -8.57
N ILE A 78 -12.35 -9.68 -9.06
CA ILE A 78 -11.54 -8.72 -8.31
C ILE A 78 -11.89 -7.32 -8.79
N ALA A 79 -12.26 -6.44 -7.86
CA ALA A 79 -12.48 -5.03 -8.14
C ALA A 79 -11.51 -4.17 -7.31
N ALA A 80 -10.88 -3.18 -7.95
CA ALA A 80 -9.97 -2.25 -7.30
C ALA A 80 -10.60 -0.85 -7.25
N VAL A 81 -10.74 -0.28 -6.05
CA VAL A 81 -11.47 0.98 -5.83
C VAL A 81 -10.54 2.07 -5.34
N ALA A 82 -10.53 3.22 -6.02
CA ALA A 82 -9.78 4.39 -5.58
C ALA A 82 -10.53 5.70 -5.85
N ALA A 83 -10.88 6.40 -4.77
CA ALA A 83 -11.46 7.74 -4.84
C ALA A 83 -10.39 8.85 -4.94
N ARG A 84 -9.22 8.64 -4.32
CA ARG A 84 -8.14 9.63 -4.25
C ARG A 84 -7.50 9.82 -5.62
N MET A 85 -7.27 11.08 -6.02
CA MET A 85 -6.78 11.42 -7.37
C MET A 85 -5.44 10.76 -7.70
N TYR A 86 -4.49 10.78 -6.76
CA TYR A 86 -3.16 10.17 -6.97
C TYR A 86 -3.19 8.64 -7.06
N ALA A 87 -4.30 8.00 -6.69
CA ALA A 87 -4.48 6.55 -6.74
C ALA A 87 -5.25 6.08 -7.98
N ARG A 88 -5.77 6.99 -8.82
CA ARG A 88 -6.53 6.63 -10.03
C ARG A 88 -5.64 5.94 -11.07
N THR A 89 -4.56 6.60 -11.48
CA THR A 89 -3.64 6.06 -12.49
C THR A 89 -3.00 4.74 -12.08
N PRO A 90 -2.50 4.56 -10.83
CA PRO A 90 -1.98 3.26 -10.40
C PRO A 90 -3.01 2.14 -10.43
N VAL A 91 -4.27 2.42 -10.06
CA VAL A 91 -5.36 1.42 -10.07
C VAL A 91 -5.75 1.05 -11.49
N GLU A 92 -5.87 2.01 -12.40
CA GLU A 92 -6.12 1.76 -13.82
C GLU A 92 -5.05 0.83 -14.41
N ARG A 93 -3.77 1.16 -14.19
CA ARG A 93 -2.64 0.32 -14.65
C ARG A 93 -2.63 -1.07 -13.99
N PHE A 94 -2.98 -1.16 -12.71
CA PHE A 94 -3.09 -2.45 -12.03
C PHE A 94 -4.17 -3.33 -12.65
N CYS A 95 -5.33 -2.76 -12.94
CA CYS A 95 -6.45 -3.44 -13.59
C CYS A 95 -6.14 -3.85 -15.04
N GLU A 96 -5.43 -3.01 -15.80
CA GLU A 96 -4.95 -3.35 -17.14
C GLU A 96 -4.03 -4.59 -17.14
N VAL A 97 -3.13 -4.70 -16.16
CA VAL A 97 -2.18 -5.82 -16.07
C VAL A 97 -2.83 -7.09 -15.51
N THR A 98 -3.72 -6.96 -14.52
CA THR A 98 -4.30 -8.11 -13.81
C THR A 98 -5.59 -8.61 -14.43
N GLY A 99 -6.31 -7.79 -15.21
CA GLY A 99 -7.65 -8.08 -15.69
C GLY A 99 -8.76 -7.86 -14.66
N ALA A 100 -8.46 -7.17 -13.55
CA ALA A 100 -9.43 -6.80 -12.53
C ALA A 100 -10.30 -5.60 -12.98
N THR A 101 -11.48 -5.43 -12.37
CA THR A 101 -12.40 -4.32 -12.69
C THR A 101 -11.99 -3.03 -11.97
N PRO A 102 -11.64 -1.94 -12.69
CA PRO A 102 -11.28 -0.67 -12.05
C PRO A 102 -12.53 0.14 -11.68
N ILE A 103 -12.59 0.63 -10.44
CA ILE A 103 -13.54 1.66 -9.99
C ILE A 103 -12.77 2.88 -9.53
N VAL A 104 -12.59 3.82 -10.45
CA VAL A 104 -11.89 5.08 -10.17
C VAL A 104 -12.88 6.23 -9.95
N GLY A 105 -12.58 7.09 -8.98
CA GLY A 105 -13.42 8.23 -8.65
C GLY A 105 -14.54 7.90 -7.66
N ARG A 106 -15.75 8.36 -7.94
CA ARG A 106 -16.87 8.21 -6.99
C ARG A 106 -17.39 6.77 -7.04
N PHE A 107 -17.30 6.07 -5.90
CA PHE A 107 -18.00 4.81 -5.72
C PHE A 107 -19.50 5.08 -5.61
N ILE A 108 -20.28 4.60 -6.58
CA ILE A 108 -21.73 4.83 -6.64
C ILE A 108 -22.41 3.95 -5.58
N PRO A 109 -23.18 4.52 -4.64
CA PRO A 109 -23.94 3.73 -3.69
C PRO A 109 -24.91 2.80 -4.42
N GLY A 110 -24.86 1.50 -4.10
CA GLY A 110 -25.65 0.48 -4.80
C GLY A 110 -24.87 -0.36 -5.81
N LEU A 111 -23.63 -0.01 -6.14
CA LEU A 111 -22.82 -0.75 -7.12
C LEU A 111 -22.67 -2.25 -6.79
N LEU A 112 -22.54 -2.57 -5.50
CA LEU A 112 -22.42 -3.95 -5.00
C LEU A 112 -23.71 -4.51 -4.40
N SER A 113 -24.67 -3.66 -4.02
CA SER A 113 -25.83 -4.04 -3.22
C SER A 113 -27.17 -3.95 -3.97
N ASN A 114 -27.23 -3.24 -5.09
CA ASN A 114 -28.45 -3.10 -5.90
C ASN A 114 -28.35 -3.98 -7.16
N PRO A 115 -29.06 -5.12 -7.20
CA PRO A 115 -29.03 -6.02 -8.37
C PRO A 115 -29.59 -5.38 -9.65
N LEU A 116 -30.43 -4.34 -9.53
CA LEU A 116 -31.05 -3.66 -10.67
C LEU A 116 -30.14 -2.58 -11.28
N TYR A 117 -28.96 -2.33 -10.71
CA TYR A 117 -28.06 -1.31 -11.24
C TYR A 117 -27.41 -1.79 -12.56
N PRO A 118 -27.51 -1.02 -13.66
CA PRO A 118 -27.01 -1.45 -14.98
C PRO A 118 -25.51 -1.72 -15.02
N ASP A 119 -24.71 -0.88 -14.34
CA ASP A 119 -23.24 -0.94 -14.36
C ASP A 119 -22.68 -1.66 -13.13
N ARG A 120 -23.38 -2.70 -12.65
CA ARG A 120 -22.92 -3.50 -11.49
C ARG A 120 -21.68 -4.33 -11.85
N ILE A 121 -20.94 -4.71 -10.80
CA ILE A 121 -19.73 -5.54 -10.89
C ILE A 121 -19.96 -6.85 -10.16
#